data_AF-A0A7K0VGH0-F1
#
_entry.id   AF-A0A7K0VGH0-F1
#
_cell.length_a   1.000
_cell.length_b   1.000
_cell.length_c   1.000
_cell.angle_alpha   90.00
_cell.angle_beta   90.00
_cell.angle_gamma   90.00
#
_symmetry.space_group_name_H-M   'P 1'
#
loop_
_entity.id
_entity.type
_entity.pdbx_description
1 polymer ?
#
loop_
_entity_poly.entity_id
_entity_poly.type
_entity_poly.pdbx_seq_one_letter_code
_entity_poly.pdbx_strand_id
1 'polypeptide(L)'
;NHHSHLDTPLSIYAIPEPWRNKLVVAAAADYFFTSRGKGTAAALVLNALPIDREATGRKSADQIRDLMAGGWSLLIYPEGGRSPDGWGQDFKGGAAFLSARTGAAVVPMFIDGSGPIYGKGMKRPKPGRTTVVFGSPLRAGADENTRRFNARIESAVTLLGDETLTDYWTARRNAANGKTPRLTGPEYTSWRREWALSERRELGDAGLRRRQKRRWPDIG
;
A
#
# COMPACT_ATOMS: atom_id res chain seq x y z
N ASN A 1 0.15 0.00 0.82
CA ASN A 1 -1.29 0.33 0.68
C ASN A 1 -1.75 0.08 -0.77
N HIS A 2 -3.06 0.05 -1.05
CA HIS A 2 -3.59 -0.12 -2.42
C HIS A 2 -4.82 0.74 -2.69
N HIS A 3 -4.69 1.82 -3.46
CA HIS A 3 -5.74 2.82 -3.73
C HIS A 3 -6.18 2.89 -5.19
N SER A 4 -5.41 2.36 -6.15
CA SER A 4 -5.67 2.58 -7.57
C SER A 4 -5.28 1.42 -8.48
N HIS A 5 -5.76 1.48 -9.73
CA HIS A 5 -5.31 0.59 -10.81
C HIS A 5 -3.85 0.83 -11.21
N LEU A 6 -3.28 1.99 -10.87
CA LEU A 6 -1.90 2.35 -11.22
C LEU A 6 -0.87 1.87 -10.20
N ASP A 7 -1.29 1.41 -9.02
CA ASP A 7 -0.34 1.09 -7.95
C ASP A 7 0.64 0.01 -8.37
N THR A 8 0.17 -1.06 -9.01
CA THR A 8 1.03 -2.14 -9.51
C THR A 8 2.04 -1.65 -10.55
N PRO A 9 1.64 -1.01 -11.68
CA PRO A 9 2.61 -0.52 -12.66
C PRO A 9 3.53 0.57 -12.09
N LEU A 10 3.06 1.44 -11.20
CA LEU A 10 3.90 2.42 -10.50
C LEU A 10 4.93 1.74 -9.60
N SER A 11 4.53 0.69 -8.89
CA SER A 11 5.42 -0.07 -8.01
C SER A 11 6.50 -0.77 -8.83
N ILE A 12 6.10 -1.47 -9.90
CA ILE A 12 7.04 -2.10 -10.84
C ILE A 12 8.00 -1.04 -11.38
N TYR A 13 7.51 0.12 -11.82
CA TYR A 13 8.34 1.21 -12.34
C TYR A 13 9.28 1.84 -11.30
N ALA A 14 8.90 1.87 -10.02
CA ALA A 14 9.71 2.46 -8.96
C ALA A 14 10.73 1.48 -8.36
N ILE A 15 10.47 0.16 -8.40
CA ILE A 15 11.38 -0.87 -7.88
C ILE A 15 12.63 -0.94 -8.77
N PRO A 16 13.86 -0.86 -8.22
CA PRO A 16 15.06 -0.90 -9.04
C PRO A 16 15.23 -2.23 -9.79
N GLU A 17 15.91 -2.17 -10.93
CA GLU A 17 16.04 -3.28 -11.90
C GLU A 17 16.42 -4.65 -11.25
N PRO A 18 17.39 -4.73 -10.31
CA PRO A 18 17.78 -6.01 -9.73
C PRO A 18 16.63 -6.77 -9.04
N TRP A 19 15.66 -6.05 -8.48
CA TRP A 19 14.49 -6.64 -7.80
C TRP A 19 13.26 -6.73 -8.72
N ARG A 20 13.21 -5.94 -9.79
CA ARG A 20 12.08 -5.88 -10.73
C ARG A 20 12.04 -7.07 -11.69
N ASN A 21 13.21 -7.50 -12.19
CA ASN A 21 13.29 -8.52 -13.24
C ASN A 21 12.78 -9.90 -12.78
N LYS A 22 12.83 -10.16 -11.48
CA LYS A 22 12.26 -11.34 -10.84
C LYS A 22 11.18 -10.95 -9.83
N LEU A 23 10.26 -10.08 -10.22
CA LEU A 23 9.15 -9.68 -9.37
C LEU A 23 7.89 -10.50 -9.70
N VAL A 24 7.24 -11.02 -8.66
CA VAL A 24 5.88 -11.58 -8.72
C VAL A 24 4.94 -10.70 -7.92
N VAL A 25 3.71 -10.50 -8.40
CA VAL A 25 2.69 -9.74 -7.69
C VAL A 25 1.73 -10.72 -7.02
N ALA A 26 1.61 -10.66 -5.70
CA ALA A 26 0.60 -11.38 -4.96
C ALA A 26 -0.78 -10.80 -5.31
N ALA A 27 -1.56 -11.58 -6.01
CA ALA A 27 -2.83 -11.18 -6.58
C ALA A 27 -3.90 -12.18 -6.12
N ALA A 28 -5.03 -11.66 -5.62
CA ALA A 28 -6.15 -12.52 -5.27
C ALA A 28 -6.64 -13.25 -6.53
N ALA A 29 -6.70 -14.58 -6.47
CA ALA A 29 -7.11 -15.44 -7.58
C ALA A 29 -8.44 -14.98 -8.22
N ASP A 30 -9.41 -14.55 -7.39
CA ASP A 30 -10.74 -14.13 -7.84
C ASP A 30 -10.75 -12.88 -8.74
N TYR A 31 -9.74 -12.01 -8.64
CA TYR A 31 -9.72 -10.75 -9.40
C TYR A 31 -9.24 -10.95 -10.85
N PHE A 32 -8.40 -11.96 -11.08
CA PHE A 32 -7.74 -12.17 -12.37
C PHE A 32 -8.41 -13.25 -13.23
N PHE A 33 -9.23 -14.13 -12.64
CA PHE A 33 -9.84 -15.26 -13.35
C PHE A 33 -11.35 -15.13 -13.63
N THR A 34 -11.88 -13.92 -13.77
CA THR A 34 -13.28 -13.69 -14.20
C THR A 34 -13.50 -13.86 -15.70
N SER A 35 -12.43 -13.85 -16.53
CA SER A 35 -12.50 -14.24 -17.94
C SER A 35 -11.19 -14.86 -18.43
N ARG A 36 -11.28 -15.93 -19.22
CA ARG A 36 -10.11 -16.69 -19.74
C ARG A 36 -9.09 -15.80 -20.48
N GLY A 37 -9.54 -14.73 -21.16
CA GLY A 37 -8.64 -13.81 -21.88
C GLY A 37 -7.93 -12.77 -20.99
N LYS A 38 -8.59 -12.27 -19.94
CA LYS A 38 -7.99 -11.29 -19.02
C LYS A 38 -6.99 -11.96 -18.06
N GLY A 39 -7.24 -13.21 -17.69
CA GLY A 39 -6.34 -14.00 -16.84
C GLY A 39 -4.99 -14.28 -17.51
N THR A 40 -4.97 -14.62 -18.81
CA THR A 40 -3.72 -14.90 -19.54
C THR A 40 -2.85 -13.64 -19.71
N ALA A 41 -3.43 -12.50 -20.10
CA ALA A 41 -2.67 -11.25 -20.25
C ALA A 41 -2.10 -10.74 -18.92
N ALA A 42 -2.88 -10.84 -17.83
CA ALA A 42 -2.41 -10.41 -16.51
C ALA A 42 -1.41 -11.38 -15.87
N ALA A 43 -1.55 -12.69 -16.07
CA ALA A 43 -0.56 -13.68 -15.63
C ALA A 43 0.78 -13.50 -16.37
N LEU A 44 0.75 -13.17 -17.67
CA LEU A 44 1.93 -12.93 -18.49
C LEU A 44 2.61 -11.58 -18.21
N VAL A 45 1.85 -10.53 -17.85
CA VAL A 45 2.39 -9.17 -17.64
C VAL A 45 2.77 -8.89 -16.19
N LEU A 46 2.13 -9.53 -15.21
CA LEU A 46 2.29 -9.24 -13.77
C LEU A 46 2.84 -10.40 -12.94
N ASN A 47 3.14 -11.54 -13.58
CA ASN A 47 3.61 -12.76 -12.94
C ASN A 47 2.82 -13.06 -11.64
N ALA A 48 1.50 -13.01 -11.77
CA ALA A 48 0.57 -13.00 -10.65
C ALA A 48 0.40 -14.41 -10.08
N LEU A 49 0.85 -14.63 -8.84
CA LEU A 49 0.59 -15.89 -8.14
C LEU A 49 -0.79 -15.83 -7.46
N PRO A 50 -1.66 -16.82 -7.69
CA PRO A 50 -2.92 -16.91 -6.98
C PRO A 50 -2.64 -17.22 -5.50
N ILE A 51 -2.95 -16.27 -4.62
CA ILE A 51 -2.95 -16.49 -3.17
C ILE A 51 -4.40 -16.51 -2.70
N ASP A 52 -4.81 -17.63 -2.11
CA ASP A 52 -6.11 -17.74 -1.47
C ASP A 52 -6.24 -16.73 -0.33
N ARG A 53 -7.39 -16.05 -0.29
CA ARG A 53 -7.68 -14.99 0.69
C ARG A 53 -7.93 -15.54 2.09
N GLU A 54 -8.35 -16.80 2.17
CA GLU A 54 -8.40 -17.55 3.41
C GLU A 54 -7.01 -18.14 3.65
N ALA A 55 -6.46 -17.77 4.81
CA ALA A 55 -5.15 -18.14 5.31
C ALA A 55 -4.54 -19.39 4.62
N THR A 56 -3.60 -19.15 3.70
CA THR A 56 -2.46 -20.03 3.47
C THR A 56 -2.84 -21.50 3.27
N GLY A 57 -3.43 -21.81 2.11
CA GLY A 57 -3.25 -23.16 1.58
C GLY A 57 -1.74 -23.45 1.58
N ARG A 58 -1.29 -24.46 2.35
CA ARG A 58 0.14 -24.79 2.55
C ARG A 58 0.91 -24.81 1.21
N LYS A 59 0.24 -25.28 0.16
CA LYS A 59 0.74 -25.36 -1.21
C LYS A 59 1.16 -24.02 -1.82
N SER A 60 0.34 -22.97 -1.70
CA SER A 60 0.68 -21.63 -2.25
C SER A 60 1.81 -20.98 -1.47
N ALA A 61 1.87 -21.21 -0.15
CA ALA A 61 2.96 -20.73 0.68
C ALA A 61 4.30 -21.42 0.36
N ASP A 62 4.28 -22.74 0.10
CA ASP A 62 5.47 -23.50 -0.30
C ASP A 62 5.96 -23.07 -1.70
N GLN A 63 5.06 -22.83 -2.66
CA GLN A 63 5.43 -22.27 -3.98
C GLN A 63 6.10 -20.90 -3.88
N ILE A 64 5.55 -20.01 -3.04
CA ILE A 64 6.15 -18.70 -2.79
C ILE A 64 7.51 -18.87 -2.13
N ARG A 65 7.66 -19.78 -1.16
CA ARG A 65 8.96 -20.07 -0.56
C ARG A 65 9.98 -20.48 -1.62
N ASP A 66 9.62 -21.38 -2.51
CA ASP A 66 10.53 -21.89 -3.53
C ASP A 66 10.92 -20.80 -4.54
N LEU A 67 9.99 -19.90 -4.91
CA LEU A 67 10.29 -18.72 -5.71
C LEU A 67 11.23 -17.75 -4.99
N MET A 68 10.96 -17.43 -3.72
CA MET A 68 11.82 -16.55 -2.93
C MET A 68 13.22 -17.15 -2.78
N ALA A 69 13.34 -18.48 -2.61
CA ALA A 69 14.62 -19.19 -2.61
C ALA A 69 15.35 -19.10 -3.96
N GLY A 70 14.62 -19.02 -5.08
CA GLY A 70 15.15 -18.74 -6.42
C GLY A 70 15.53 -17.28 -6.69
N GLY A 71 15.51 -16.42 -5.67
CA GLY A 71 15.86 -15.00 -5.77
C GLY A 71 14.75 -14.12 -6.35
N TRP A 72 13.49 -14.57 -6.30
CA TRP A 72 12.36 -13.74 -6.68
C TRP A 72 11.98 -12.76 -5.56
N SER A 73 11.45 -11.61 -5.95
CA SER A 73 10.83 -10.62 -5.09
C SER A 73 9.31 -10.76 -5.17
N LEU A 74 8.61 -10.47 -4.07
CA LEU A 74 7.15 -10.56 -4.01
C LEU A 74 6.55 -9.21 -3.61
N LEU A 75 5.70 -8.65 -4.48
CA LEU A 75 4.90 -7.47 -4.19
C LEU A 75 3.55 -7.87 -3.59
N ILE A 76 3.26 -7.46 -2.36
CA ILE A 76 1.99 -7.74 -1.66
C ILE A 76 1.28 -6.43 -1.32
N TYR A 77 -0.02 -6.40 -1.59
CA TYR A 77 -0.95 -5.44 -1.00
C TYR A 77 -1.62 -6.07 0.23
N PRO A 78 -1.22 -5.71 1.46
CA PRO A 78 -1.65 -6.42 2.67
C PRO A 78 -3.16 -6.28 2.94
N GLU A 79 -3.81 -5.29 2.35
CA GLU A 79 -5.26 -5.05 2.40
C GLU A 79 -6.07 -6.12 1.64
N GLY A 80 -5.45 -6.79 0.65
CA GLY A 80 -6.09 -7.83 -0.18
C GLY A 80 -7.11 -7.31 -1.22
N GLY A 81 -7.31 -5.98 -1.27
CA GLY A 81 -8.14 -5.28 -2.24
C GLY A 81 -7.77 -3.81 -2.33
N ARG A 82 -8.34 -3.12 -3.31
CA ARG A 82 -8.19 -1.66 -3.43
C ARG A 82 -9.15 -0.96 -2.49
N SER A 83 -8.66 0.08 -1.83
CA SER A 83 -9.45 1.02 -1.06
C SER A 83 -10.64 1.55 -1.87
N PRO A 84 -11.86 1.53 -1.32
CA PRO A 84 -13.03 2.10 -1.97
C PRO A 84 -13.09 3.64 -1.83
N ASP A 85 -12.47 4.20 -0.81
CA ASP A 85 -12.66 5.60 -0.36
C ASP A 85 -11.33 6.38 -0.23
N GLY A 86 -10.20 5.76 -0.59
CA GLY A 86 -8.88 6.36 -0.52
C GLY A 86 -8.16 6.21 0.83
N TRP A 87 -8.81 5.64 1.84
CA TRP A 87 -8.16 5.23 3.09
C TRP A 87 -7.65 3.80 2.98
N GLY A 88 -6.56 3.48 3.66
CA GLY A 88 -6.11 2.10 3.77
C GLY A 88 -7.16 1.20 4.43
N GLN A 89 -7.01 -0.09 4.24
CA GLN A 89 -7.75 -1.12 4.96
C GLN A 89 -6.84 -1.81 5.97
N ASP A 90 -7.43 -2.63 6.84
CA ASP A 90 -6.67 -3.43 7.80
C ASP A 90 -5.70 -4.36 7.07
N PHE A 91 -4.49 -4.45 7.61
CA PHE A 91 -3.45 -5.30 7.04
C PHE A 91 -3.71 -6.76 7.40
N LYS A 92 -3.93 -7.59 6.38
CA LYS A 92 -3.94 -9.04 6.55
C LYS A 92 -2.53 -9.54 6.83
N GLY A 93 -2.43 -10.59 7.65
CA GLY A 93 -1.15 -11.15 8.12
C GLY A 93 -0.28 -11.87 7.07
N GLY A 94 -0.65 -11.83 5.78
CA GLY A 94 0.04 -12.59 4.72
C GLY A 94 1.50 -12.20 4.54
N ALA A 95 1.83 -10.91 4.58
CA ALA A 95 3.20 -10.44 4.42
C ALA A 95 4.10 -10.90 5.59
N ALA A 96 3.62 -10.74 6.83
CA ALA A 96 4.33 -11.20 8.02
C ALA A 96 4.50 -12.73 8.03
N PHE A 97 3.46 -13.47 7.64
CA PHE A 97 3.48 -14.94 7.56
C PHE A 97 4.52 -15.43 6.55
N LEU A 98 4.51 -14.88 5.34
CA LEU A 98 5.44 -15.28 4.28
C LEU A 98 6.89 -14.92 4.63
N SER A 99 7.12 -13.75 5.24
CA SER A 99 8.45 -13.39 5.73
C SER A 99 8.96 -14.35 6.81
N ALA A 100 8.11 -14.73 7.78
CA ALA A 100 8.47 -15.71 8.80
C ALA A 100 8.78 -17.10 8.20
N ARG A 101 8.05 -17.49 7.15
CA ARG A 101 8.23 -18.80 6.48
C ARG A 101 9.45 -18.86 5.56
N THR A 102 9.82 -17.74 4.94
CA THR A 102 10.88 -17.68 3.92
C THR A 102 12.18 -17.07 4.43
N GLY A 103 12.14 -16.38 5.57
CA GLY A 103 13.25 -15.55 6.04
C GLY A 103 13.49 -14.30 5.19
N ALA A 104 12.61 -13.96 4.25
CA ALA A 104 12.75 -12.76 3.43
C ALA A 104 12.48 -11.48 4.25
N ALA A 105 13.21 -10.41 3.98
CA ALA A 105 12.92 -9.11 4.55
C ALA A 105 11.69 -8.48 3.89
N VAL A 106 10.86 -7.79 4.67
CA VAL A 106 9.73 -7.01 4.18
C VAL A 106 10.18 -5.57 4.01
N VAL A 107 10.07 -5.02 2.80
CA VAL A 107 10.31 -3.59 2.53
C VAL A 107 8.96 -2.86 2.54
N PRO A 108 8.68 -1.99 3.52
CA PRO A 108 7.45 -1.21 3.54
C PRO A 108 7.41 -0.24 2.36
N MET A 109 6.25 -0.12 1.72
CA MET A 109 6.04 0.81 0.61
C MET A 109 4.72 1.55 0.80
N PHE A 110 4.75 2.86 0.59
CA PHE A 110 3.57 3.72 0.61
C PHE A 110 3.45 4.47 -0.72
N ILE A 111 2.22 4.54 -1.23
CA ILE A 111 1.86 5.20 -2.50
C ILE A 111 0.82 6.27 -2.20
N ASP A 112 1.12 7.52 -2.53
CA ASP A 112 0.17 8.64 -2.46
C ASP A 112 -0.21 9.17 -3.86
N GLY A 113 -1.40 9.78 -3.93
CA GLY A 113 -1.88 10.49 -5.11
C GLY A 113 -2.44 9.59 -6.22
N SER A 114 -2.28 8.27 -6.13
CA SER A 114 -2.71 7.35 -7.18
C SER A 114 -4.23 7.16 -7.26
N GLY A 115 -4.94 7.21 -6.13
CA GLY A 115 -6.39 7.08 -6.04
C GLY A 115 -7.16 8.12 -6.88
N PRO A 116 -6.90 9.43 -6.73
CA PRO A 116 -7.53 10.47 -7.56
C PRO A 116 -7.24 10.36 -9.07
N ILE A 117 -6.11 9.73 -9.43
CA ILE A 117 -5.69 9.54 -10.83
C ILE A 117 -6.48 8.42 -11.47
N TYR A 118 -6.52 7.23 -10.85
CA TYR A 118 -7.22 6.07 -11.43
C TYR A 118 -7.70 5.06 -10.38
N GLY A 119 -8.44 5.56 -9.40
CA GLY A 119 -9.05 4.81 -8.31
C GLY A 119 -10.15 3.84 -8.75
N LYS A 120 -10.67 3.09 -7.78
CA LYS A 120 -11.73 2.12 -7.99
C LYS A 120 -12.99 2.79 -8.55
N GLY A 121 -13.60 2.20 -9.58
CA GLY A 121 -14.83 2.71 -10.21
C GLY A 121 -14.62 3.82 -11.26
N MET A 122 -13.41 4.34 -11.42
CA MET A 122 -13.10 5.32 -12.46
C MET A 122 -13.04 4.65 -13.84
N LYS A 123 -13.67 5.27 -14.84
CA LYS A 123 -13.66 4.77 -16.23
C LYS A 123 -12.37 5.09 -16.99
N ARG A 124 -11.72 6.21 -16.67
CA ARG A 124 -10.49 6.68 -17.33
C ARG A 124 -9.56 7.40 -16.33
N PRO A 125 -8.24 7.33 -16.52
CA PRO A 125 -7.30 8.06 -15.69
C PRO A 125 -7.42 9.58 -15.89
N LYS A 126 -7.07 10.35 -14.85
CA LYS A 126 -6.98 11.82 -14.88
C LYS A 126 -5.53 12.26 -14.64
N PRO A 127 -5.06 13.39 -15.21
CA PRO A 127 -3.74 13.93 -14.88
C PRO A 127 -3.61 14.19 -13.37
N GLY A 128 -2.44 13.89 -12.82
CA GLY A 128 -2.14 14.10 -11.41
C GLY A 128 -0.70 13.77 -11.07
N ARG A 129 -0.32 13.96 -9.81
CA ARG A 129 0.98 13.59 -9.27
C ARG A 129 0.83 12.42 -8.32
N THR A 130 1.83 11.55 -8.31
CA THR A 130 1.92 10.40 -7.42
C THR A 130 3.32 10.31 -6.86
N THR A 131 3.41 9.83 -5.63
CA THR A 131 4.68 9.62 -4.92
C THR A 131 4.70 8.19 -4.44
N VAL A 132 5.82 7.51 -4.68
CA VAL A 132 6.10 6.17 -4.14
C VAL A 132 7.30 6.30 -3.21
N VAL A 133 7.14 5.87 -1.96
CA VAL A 133 8.18 5.91 -0.94
C VAL A 133 8.41 4.51 -0.37
N PHE A 134 9.68 4.18 -0.17
CA PHE A 134 10.12 2.91 0.41
C PHE A 134 10.74 3.14 1.78
N GLY A 135 10.44 2.26 2.72
CA GLY A 135 11.01 2.26 4.06
C GLY A 135 12.19 1.30 4.19
N SER A 136 12.80 1.31 5.38
CA SER A 136 13.87 0.37 5.71
C SER A 136 13.37 -1.09 5.73
N PRO A 137 14.18 -2.05 5.25
CA PRO A 137 13.83 -3.46 5.32
C PRO A 137 13.57 -3.92 6.77
N LEU A 138 12.52 -4.71 6.97
CA LEU A 138 12.12 -5.27 8.25
C LEU A 138 12.26 -6.79 8.21
N ARG A 139 12.83 -7.36 9.27
CA ARG A 139 12.84 -8.81 9.52
C ARG A 139 12.16 -9.07 10.86
N ALA A 140 11.44 -10.19 10.98
CA ALA A 140 10.87 -10.60 12.26
C ALA A 140 12.00 -10.74 13.31
N GLY A 141 11.77 -10.22 14.52
CA GLY A 141 12.67 -10.47 15.66
C GLY A 141 12.61 -11.94 16.10
N ALA A 142 13.62 -12.40 16.83
CA ALA A 142 13.73 -13.81 17.28
C ALA A 142 12.46 -14.31 18.01
N ASP A 143 11.89 -13.47 18.88
CA ASP A 143 10.69 -13.77 19.67
C ASP A 143 9.42 -13.05 19.17
N GLU A 144 9.47 -12.48 17.96
CA GLU A 144 8.37 -11.72 17.39
C GLU A 144 7.41 -12.64 16.63
N ASN A 145 6.21 -12.85 17.19
CA ASN A 145 5.18 -13.59 16.46
C ASN A 145 4.66 -12.81 15.24
N THR A 146 4.06 -13.54 14.30
CA THR A 146 3.53 -13.00 13.04
C THR A 146 2.58 -11.82 13.23
N ARG A 147 1.75 -11.84 14.29
CA ARG A 147 0.80 -10.75 14.58
C ARG A 147 1.51 -9.45 14.96
N ARG A 148 2.49 -9.53 15.86
CA ARG A 148 3.32 -8.38 16.26
C ARG A 148 4.12 -7.85 15.09
N PHE A 149 4.69 -8.75 14.29
CA PHE A 149 5.42 -8.35 13.10
C PHE A 149 4.52 -7.67 12.05
N ASN A 150 3.30 -8.17 11.85
CA ASN A 150 2.32 -7.51 10.97
C ASN A 150 1.97 -6.09 11.44
N ALA A 151 1.76 -5.89 12.75
CA ALA A 151 1.51 -4.57 13.31
C ALA A 151 2.71 -3.62 13.11
N ARG A 152 3.94 -4.13 13.17
CA ARG A 152 5.15 -3.34 12.90
C ARG A 152 5.30 -2.99 11.42
N ILE A 153 4.94 -3.89 10.51
CA ILE A 153 4.87 -3.61 9.07
C ILE A 153 3.85 -2.50 8.80
N GLU A 154 2.65 -2.62 9.37
CA GLU A 154 1.60 -1.60 9.25
C GLU A 154 2.06 -0.24 9.81
N SER A 155 2.68 -0.23 10.98
CA SER A 155 3.24 0.98 11.60
C SER A 155 4.31 1.63 10.71
N ALA A 156 5.16 0.83 10.06
CA ALA A 156 6.18 1.34 9.15
C ALA A 156 5.56 1.96 7.89
N VAL A 157 4.55 1.34 7.27
CA VAL A 157 3.83 1.94 6.12
C VAL A 157 3.09 3.21 6.55
N THR A 158 2.51 3.21 7.74
CA THR A 158 1.81 4.37 8.30
C THR A 158 2.77 5.54 8.52
N LEU A 159 3.96 5.29 9.05
CA LEU A 159 5.00 6.29 9.20
C LEU A 159 5.43 6.89 7.86
N LEU A 160 5.61 6.06 6.82
CA LEU A 160 5.91 6.56 5.47
C LEU A 160 4.79 7.47 4.94
N GLY A 161 3.53 7.11 5.23
CA GLY A 161 2.39 7.94 4.86
C GLY A 161 2.36 9.28 5.59
N ASP A 162 2.64 9.28 6.90
CA ASP A 162 2.71 10.52 7.68
C ASP A 162 3.86 11.43 7.21
N GLU A 163 5.04 10.85 6.95
CA GLU A 163 6.20 11.55 6.41
C GLU A 163 5.91 12.15 5.02
N THR A 164 5.20 11.42 4.16
CA THR A 164 4.83 11.89 2.81
C THR A 164 3.81 13.03 2.85
N LEU A 165 2.87 13.00 3.79
CA LEU A 165 1.79 13.98 3.91
C LEU A 165 2.17 15.19 4.78
N THR A 166 3.26 15.12 5.53
CA THR A 166 3.76 16.19 6.39
C THR A 166 5.23 16.48 6.08
N ASP A 167 6.15 16.02 6.92
CA ASP A 167 7.60 16.08 6.75
C ASP A 167 8.26 15.07 7.70
N TYR A 168 9.57 14.82 7.51
CA TYR A 168 10.34 13.88 8.32
C TYR A 168 10.25 14.20 9.83
N TRP A 169 10.44 15.45 10.23
CA TRP A 169 10.50 15.82 11.64
C TRP A 169 9.14 15.65 12.32
N THR A 170 8.07 16.14 11.69
CA THR A 170 6.70 15.99 12.18
C THR A 170 6.32 14.51 12.32
N ALA A 171 6.61 13.69 11.31
CA ALA A 171 6.31 12.26 11.33
C ALA A 171 7.08 11.51 12.44
N ARG A 172 8.36 11.82 12.65
CA ARG A 172 9.17 11.23 13.73
C ARG A 172 8.64 11.63 15.10
N ARG A 173 8.26 12.89 15.27
CA ARG A 173 7.65 13.37 16.52
C ARG A 173 6.31 12.70 16.78
N ASN A 174 5.46 12.52 15.77
CA ASN A 174 4.19 11.82 15.91
C ASN A 174 4.42 10.37 16.33
N ALA A 175 5.35 9.67 15.68
CA ALA A 175 5.70 8.29 16.02
C ALA A 175 6.22 8.14 17.45
N ALA A 176 7.15 9.00 17.88
CA ALA A 176 7.69 8.98 19.23
C ALA A 176 6.62 9.20 20.31
N ASN A 177 5.57 9.96 19.99
CA ASN A 177 4.47 10.26 20.92
C ASN A 177 3.25 9.32 20.76
N GLY A 178 3.33 8.29 19.91
CA GLY A 178 2.19 7.40 19.62
C GLY A 178 1.01 8.09 18.93
N LYS A 179 1.26 9.19 18.22
CA LYS A 179 0.26 10.03 17.53
C LYS A 179 0.27 9.86 16.01
N THR A 180 0.98 8.88 15.46
CA THR A 180 0.99 8.62 14.02
C THR A 180 -0.45 8.34 13.55
N PRO A 181 -0.98 9.11 12.58
CA PRO A 181 -2.35 8.91 12.10
C PRO A 181 -2.49 7.56 11.41
N ARG A 182 -3.58 6.83 11.68
CA ARG A 182 -3.81 5.52 11.06
C ARG A 182 -4.02 5.63 9.54
N LEU A 183 -3.62 4.60 8.81
CA LEU A 183 -3.93 4.47 7.38
C LEU A 183 -5.42 4.27 7.11
N THR A 184 -6.16 3.68 8.06
CA THR A 184 -7.55 3.26 7.88
C THR A 184 -8.60 4.37 7.95
N GLY A 185 -8.15 5.60 8.20
CA GLY A 185 -9.01 6.76 8.33
C GLY A 185 -9.85 6.77 9.60
N PRO A 186 -10.55 7.87 9.86
CA PRO A 186 -11.49 7.95 10.97
C PRO A 186 -12.73 7.06 10.73
N GLU A 187 -13.35 6.58 11.82
CA GLU A 187 -14.61 5.81 11.79
C GLU A 187 -15.81 6.73 11.49
N TYR A 188 -15.88 7.24 10.26
CA TYR A 188 -17.01 8.05 9.76
C TYR A 188 -17.69 7.40 8.54
N THR A 189 -18.81 7.98 8.09
CA THR A 189 -19.46 7.63 6.83
C THR A 189 -18.56 7.98 5.62
N SER A 190 -18.72 7.28 4.49
CA SER A 190 -17.81 7.31 3.33
C SER A 190 -17.51 8.70 2.76
N TRP A 191 -18.49 9.60 2.69
CA TRP A 191 -18.28 10.96 2.15
C TRP A 191 -17.46 11.85 3.10
N ARG A 192 -17.59 11.69 4.42
CA ARG A 192 -16.77 12.41 5.41
C ARG A 192 -15.33 11.90 5.42
N ARG A 193 -15.16 10.61 5.13
CA ARG A 193 -13.85 9.97 4.95
C ARG A 193 -13.14 10.54 3.72
N GLU A 194 -13.83 10.68 2.60
CA GLU A 194 -13.27 11.32 1.39
C GLU A 194 -12.92 12.81 1.62
N TRP A 195 -13.79 13.57 2.31
CA TRP A 195 -13.52 14.98 2.68
C TRP A 195 -12.30 15.14 3.58
N ALA A 196 -12.15 14.29 4.60
CA ALA A 196 -11.01 14.33 5.51
C ALA A 196 -9.68 14.02 4.78
N LEU A 197 -9.71 13.18 3.73
CA LEU A 197 -8.54 12.94 2.88
C LEU A 197 -8.18 14.15 2.03
N SER A 198 -9.17 14.84 1.45
CA SER A 198 -8.90 16.06 0.69
C SER A 198 -8.34 17.16 1.58
N GLU A 199 -8.90 17.38 2.77
CA GLU A 199 -8.35 18.35 3.73
C GLU A 199 -6.93 17.99 4.16
N ARG A 200 -6.63 16.72 4.44
CA ARG A 200 -5.27 16.30 4.84
C ARG A 200 -4.25 16.54 3.72
N ARG A 201 -4.65 16.35 2.46
CA ARG A 201 -3.80 16.67 1.30
C ARG A 201 -3.62 18.16 1.10
N GLU A 202 -4.70 18.95 1.22
CA GLU A 202 -4.62 20.41 1.13
C GLU A 202 -3.76 21.03 2.24
N LEU A 203 -3.81 20.46 3.45
CA LEU A 203 -2.98 20.89 4.58
C LEU A 203 -1.50 20.49 4.41
N GLY A 204 -1.21 19.34 3.78
CA GLY A 204 0.15 18.92 3.43
C GLY A 204 0.76 19.78 2.31
N ASP A 205 0.00 20.06 1.24
CA ASP A 205 0.42 20.96 0.16
C ASP A 205 0.56 22.42 0.65
N ALA A 206 -0.26 22.85 1.62
CA ALA A 206 -0.13 24.16 2.26
C ALA A 206 1.19 24.33 3.04
N GLY A 207 1.85 23.22 3.42
CA GLY A 207 3.20 23.21 3.97
C GLY A 207 4.29 23.51 2.93
N LEU A 208 4.04 23.26 1.64
CA LEU A 208 5.04 23.41 0.58
C LEU A 208 4.91 24.67 -0.28
N ARG A 209 3.80 25.41 -0.25
CA ARG A 209 3.74 26.83 -0.65
C ARG A 209 2.32 27.38 -0.47
N ARG A 210 2.29 28.60 0.10
CA ARG A 210 1.20 29.60 0.08
C ARG A 210 0.24 29.51 1.28
N ARG A 211 0.39 30.51 2.17
CA ARG A 211 -0.62 30.96 3.13
C ARG A 211 -1.97 31.05 2.40
N GLN A 212 -2.86 30.09 2.61
CA GLN A 212 -4.23 30.18 2.10
C GLN A 212 -4.83 31.44 2.73
N LYS A 213 -5.14 32.44 1.91
CA LYS A 213 -6.04 33.53 2.33
C LYS A 213 -7.39 32.86 2.57
N ARG A 214 -7.77 32.70 3.84
CA ARG A 214 -9.14 32.39 4.24
C ARG A 214 -10.07 33.38 3.54
N ARG A 215 -10.82 32.93 2.53
CA ARG A 215 -11.98 33.65 2.02
C ARG A 215 -13.12 33.29 2.95
N TRP A 216 -13.44 34.19 3.87
CA TRP A 216 -14.70 34.13 4.58
C TRP A 216 -15.84 34.36 3.58
N PRO A 217 -17.03 33.76 3.77
CA PRO A 217 -18.20 34.09 2.98
C PRO A 217 -18.52 35.57 3.14
N ASP A 218 -18.81 36.24 2.03
CA ASP A 218 -19.35 37.59 2.01
C ASP A 218 -20.81 37.51 2.50
N ILE A 219 -21.01 37.84 3.77
CA ILE A 219 -22.33 38.08 4.33
C ILE A 219 -22.57 39.57 4.18
N GLY A 220 -23.17 39.93 3.05
CA GLY A 220 -23.54 41.31 2.74
C GLY A 220 -24.31 42.00 3.86
#